data_AF-A0A0N5AZ06-F1
#
_entry.id   AF-A0A0N5AZ06-F1
#
_cell.length_a   1.000
_cell.length_b   1.000
_cell.length_c   1.000
_cell.angle_alpha   90.00
_cell.angle_beta   90.00
_cell.angle_gamma   90.00
#
_symmetry.space_group_name_H-M   'P 1'
#
loop_
_entity.id
_entity.type
_entity.pdbx_description
1 polymer ?
#
loop_
_entity_poly.entity_id
_entity_poly.type
_entity_poly.pdbx_seq_one_letter_code
_entity_poly.pdbx_strand_id
1 'polypeptide(L)'
;MSGEPISPTAKNFPRIPEPLAQAVVKGCPDLKHVETTEKNFLPKPHHVAAEKIDANLKEQIKAKDNLFLKPTHTVEKNVLPSSDDIAREKVPELITSFDSKSLNHIEPTVKTTLPSAFELSCDNVKKNIVSFDHNELNHVEPVVKTRVEVFTSESESTS
;
A
#
# COMPACT_ATOMS: atom_id res chain seq x y z
N MET A 1 -31.35 21.55 -71.92
CA MET A 1 -32.78 21.66 -71.55
C MET A 1 -32.83 21.81 -70.03
N SER A 2 -33.24 22.98 -69.56
CA SER A 2 -33.34 23.36 -68.15
C SER A 2 -34.54 22.68 -67.50
N GLY A 3 -34.31 21.79 -66.52
CA GLY A 3 -35.36 21.29 -65.63
C GLY A 3 -35.33 22.06 -64.31
N GLU A 4 -36.36 22.85 -64.03
CA GLU A 4 -36.54 23.52 -62.73
C GLU A 4 -36.71 22.50 -61.59
N PRO A 5 -36.23 22.80 -60.37
CA PRO A 5 -36.47 21.94 -59.21
C PRO A 5 -37.95 21.97 -58.82
N ILE A 6 -38.61 20.81 -58.92
CA ILE A 6 -40.02 20.64 -58.54
C ILE A 6 -40.10 20.67 -57.01
N SER A 7 -40.74 21.70 -56.46
CA SER A 7 -41.03 21.79 -55.02
C SER A 7 -41.87 20.59 -54.56
N PRO A 8 -41.50 19.88 -53.49
CA PRO A 8 -42.24 18.71 -53.02
C PRO A 8 -43.63 19.12 -52.57
N THR A 9 -44.61 18.93 -53.45
CA THR A 9 -46.02 19.13 -53.16
C THR A 9 -46.49 18.04 -52.20
N ALA A 10 -47.38 18.35 -51.25
CA ALA A 10 -47.84 17.46 -50.17
C ALA A 10 -48.35 16.05 -50.62
N LYS A 11 -48.60 15.88 -51.93
CA LYS A 11 -48.97 14.62 -52.58
C LYS A 11 -47.82 13.59 -52.64
N ASN A 12 -46.57 14.01 -52.46
CA ASN A 12 -45.38 13.15 -52.63
C ASN A 12 -44.78 12.63 -51.32
N PHE A 13 -45.38 12.91 -50.15
CA PHE A 13 -44.92 12.32 -48.90
C PHE A 13 -45.48 10.89 -48.74
N PRO A 14 -44.70 9.94 -48.20
CA PRO A 14 -45.22 8.63 -47.85
C PRO A 14 -46.40 8.79 -46.88
N ARG A 15 -47.58 8.35 -47.30
CA ARG A 15 -48.81 8.42 -46.51
C ARG A 15 -49.10 7.05 -45.93
N ILE A 16 -49.50 7.01 -44.66
CA ILE A 16 -50.04 5.78 -44.07
C ILE A 16 -51.24 5.30 -44.91
N PRO A 17 -51.44 3.98 -45.08
CA PRO A 17 -52.59 3.47 -45.80
C PRO A 17 -53.89 4.04 -45.24
N GLU A 18 -54.80 4.45 -46.13
CA GLU A 18 -56.14 4.94 -45.80
C GLU A 18 -56.85 4.11 -44.70
N PRO A 19 -56.85 2.76 -44.73
CA PRO A 19 -57.51 1.98 -43.69
C PRO A 19 -56.87 2.12 -42.30
N LEU A 20 -55.53 2.24 -42.23
CA LEU A 20 -54.82 2.44 -40.96
C LEU A 20 -55.05 3.86 -40.42
N ALA A 21 -55.06 4.87 -41.30
CA ALA A 21 -55.40 6.24 -40.92
C ALA A 21 -56.80 6.32 -40.31
N GLN A 22 -57.78 5.71 -40.97
CA GLN A 22 -59.16 5.68 -40.49
C GLN A 22 -59.29 4.91 -39.18
N ALA A 23 -58.56 3.80 -39.00
CA ALA A 23 -58.59 3.01 -37.76
C ALA A 23 -58.02 3.78 -36.56
N VAL A 24 -56.92 4.52 -36.75
CA VAL A 24 -56.33 5.36 -35.70
C VAL A 24 -57.26 6.53 -35.35
N VAL A 25 -57.86 7.19 -36.34
CA VAL A 25 -58.79 8.31 -36.11
C VAL A 25 -60.09 7.86 -35.45
N LYS A 26 -60.62 6.67 -35.82
CA LYS A 26 -61.81 6.10 -35.18
C LYS A 26 -61.54 5.61 -33.75
N GLY A 27 -60.27 5.52 -33.36
CA GLY A 27 -59.82 4.93 -32.10
C GLY A 27 -59.99 3.41 -32.12
N CYS A 28 -58.99 2.67 -31.65
CA CYS A 28 -59.16 1.24 -31.43
C CYS A 28 -60.13 1.04 -30.25
N PRO A 29 -61.31 0.42 -30.46
CA PRO A 29 -62.35 0.31 -29.42
C PRO A 29 -61.95 -0.59 -28.25
N ASP A 30 -60.91 -1.42 -28.41
CA ASP A 30 -60.49 -2.41 -27.42
C ASP A 30 -59.31 -1.97 -26.55
N LEU A 31 -58.85 -0.71 -26.67
CA LEU A 31 -57.84 -0.20 -25.75
C LEU A 31 -58.49 0.14 -24.41
N LYS A 32 -58.06 -0.56 -23.36
CA LYS A 32 -58.46 -0.24 -21.99
C LYS A 32 -57.96 1.16 -21.65
N HIS A 33 -58.87 2.05 -21.27
CA HIS A 33 -58.48 3.32 -20.71
C HIS A 33 -57.71 3.07 -19.40
N VAL A 34 -56.49 3.60 -19.33
CA VAL A 34 -55.70 3.65 -18.10
C VAL A 34 -55.51 5.11 -17.75
N GLU A 35 -55.99 5.52 -16.58
CA GLU A 35 -55.69 6.83 -16.02
C GLU A 35 -54.27 6.83 -15.47
N THR A 36 -53.40 7.68 -16.00
CA THR A 36 -52.05 7.88 -15.47
C THR A 36 -52.04 9.00 -14.45
N THR A 37 -51.78 8.68 -13.18
CA THR A 37 -51.59 9.68 -12.13
C THR A 37 -50.11 9.99 -11.95
N GLU A 38 -49.72 11.25 -12.13
CA GLU A 38 -48.38 11.73 -11.75
C GLU A 38 -48.29 11.83 -10.22
N LYS A 39 -47.34 11.11 -9.62
CA LYS A 39 -47.15 11.11 -8.16
C LYS A 39 -46.26 12.28 -7.73
N ASN A 40 -46.84 13.48 -7.70
CA ASN A 40 -46.20 14.66 -7.09
C ASN A 40 -46.59 14.76 -5.61
N PHE A 41 -45.98 13.91 -4.77
CA PHE A 41 -46.16 14.04 -3.32
C PHE A 41 -45.26 15.14 -2.77
N LEU A 42 -45.87 16.17 -2.18
CA LEU A 42 -45.14 17.11 -1.35
C LEU A 42 -44.60 16.39 -0.11
N PRO A 43 -43.39 16.72 0.36
CA PRO A 43 -42.89 16.23 1.62
C PRO A 43 -43.89 16.53 2.74
N LYS A 44 -44.24 15.50 3.54
CA LYS A 44 -45.08 15.69 4.72
C LYS A 44 -44.38 16.66 5.71
N PRO A 45 -45.14 17.44 6.50
CA PRO A 45 -44.56 18.36 7.49
C PRO A 45 -43.58 17.69 8.48
N HIS A 46 -43.81 16.42 8.83
CA HIS A 46 -42.91 15.63 9.66
C HIS A 46 -41.51 15.46 9.04
N HIS A 47 -41.41 15.28 7.72
CA HIS A 47 -40.11 15.15 7.05
C HIS A 47 -39.32 16.47 7.13
N VAL A 48 -40.00 17.60 6.96
CA VAL A 48 -39.41 18.93 7.07
C VAL A 48 -38.98 19.22 8.52
N ALA A 49 -39.77 18.79 9.50
CA ALA A 49 -39.44 18.94 10.91
C ALA A 49 -38.22 18.09 11.31
N ALA A 50 -38.10 16.86 10.78
CA ALA A 50 -36.97 15.99 11.04
C ALA A 50 -35.65 16.53 10.46
N GLU A 51 -35.70 17.22 9.32
CA GLU A 51 -34.54 17.86 8.69
C GLU A 51 -34.18 19.21 9.32
N LYS A 52 -35.08 19.78 10.14
CA LYS A 52 -34.84 21.04 10.84
C LYS A 52 -33.78 20.85 11.92
N ILE A 53 -32.53 21.05 11.53
CA ILE A 53 -31.39 21.16 12.45
C ILE A 53 -31.73 22.20 13.53
N ASP A 54 -31.43 21.87 14.79
CA ASP A 54 -31.63 22.73 15.95
C ASP A 54 -31.02 24.13 15.68
N ALA A 55 -31.81 25.17 15.92
CA ALA A 55 -31.36 26.55 15.73
C ALA A 55 -30.11 26.85 16.56
N ASN A 56 -30.04 26.28 17.78
CA ASN A 56 -28.89 26.44 18.66
C ASN A 56 -27.63 25.77 18.08
N LEU A 57 -27.77 24.58 17.49
CA LEU A 57 -26.66 23.89 16.83
C LEU A 57 -26.16 24.68 15.61
N LYS A 58 -27.06 25.27 14.82
CA LYS A 58 -26.67 26.15 13.70
C LYS A 58 -25.89 27.37 14.17
N GLU A 59 -26.33 27.99 15.26
CA GLU A 59 -25.65 29.15 15.84
C GLU A 59 -24.28 28.78 16.41
N GLN A 60 -24.16 27.66 17.13
CA GLN A 60 -22.89 27.16 17.66
C GLN A 60 -21.86 26.85 16.55
N ILE A 61 -22.29 26.18 15.47
CA ILE A 61 -21.42 25.87 14.33
C ILE A 61 -20.98 27.18 13.64
N LYS A 62 -21.89 28.15 13.49
CA LYS A 62 -21.59 29.44 12.86
C LYS A 62 -20.68 30.31 13.73
N ALA A 63 -20.84 30.27 15.05
CA ALA A 63 -20.01 30.98 16.01
C ALA A 63 -18.57 30.47 16.02
N LYS A 64 -18.32 29.24 15.55
CA LYS A 64 -16.99 28.63 15.43
C LYS A 64 -16.19 28.81 16.72
N ASP A 65 -16.85 28.54 17.85
CA ASP A 65 -16.28 28.68 19.20
C ASP A 65 -15.12 27.71 19.37
N ASN A 66 -13.92 28.21 19.10
CA ASN A 66 -12.67 27.49 19.32
C ASN A 66 -12.42 27.20 20.81
N LEU A 67 -13.25 27.73 21.72
CA LEU A 67 -13.20 27.46 23.16
C LEU A 67 -13.35 25.97 23.51
N PHE A 68 -14.07 25.20 22.69
CA PHE A 68 -14.23 23.76 22.87
C PHE A 68 -13.24 22.91 22.06
N LEU A 69 -12.47 23.54 21.17
CA LEU A 69 -11.43 22.85 20.41
C LEU A 69 -10.17 22.74 21.27
N LYS A 70 -9.48 21.60 21.16
CA LYS A 70 -8.19 21.44 21.81
C LYS A 70 -7.20 22.43 21.20
N PRO A 71 -6.51 23.27 22.00
CA PRO A 71 -5.49 24.16 21.48
C PRO A 71 -4.39 23.31 20.84
N THR A 72 -4.17 23.53 19.54
CA THR A 72 -3.10 22.88 18.78
C THR A 72 -1.99 23.89 18.58
N HIS A 73 -0.79 23.57 19.07
CA HIS A 73 0.38 24.41 18.86
C HIS A 73 0.97 24.14 17.47
N THR A 74 0.75 25.04 16.52
CA THR A 74 1.41 25.01 15.21
C THR A 74 2.85 25.49 15.37
N VAL A 75 3.82 24.62 15.06
CA VAL A 75 5.23 25.02 14.94
C VAL A 75 5.55 25.15 13.46
N GLU A 76 5.92 26.34 13.01
CA GLU A 76 6.52 26.53 11.69
C GLU A 76 7.95 26.00 11.72
N LYS A 77 8.22 24.92 10.98
CA LYS A 77 9.52 24.26 10.90
C LYS A 77 10.16 24.57 9.56
N ASN A 78 10.77 25.74 9.43
CA ASN A 78 11.64 26.08 8.30
C ASN A 78 13.06 25.55 8.54
N VAL A 79 13.21 24.22 8.62
CA VAL A 79 14.53 23.58 8.69
C VAL A 79 15.00 23.26 7.29
N LEU A 80 16.27 23.56 7.01
CA LEU A 80 16.93 23.09 5.80
C LEU A 80 16.95 21.56 5.80
N PRO A 81 16.84 20.91 4.62
CA PRO A 81 16.95 19.47 4.53
C PRO A 81 18.30 18.99 5.08
N SER A 82 18.28 17.89 5.82
CA SER A 82 19.48 17.18 6.28
C SER A 82 20.17 16.47 5.12
N SER A 83 21.44 16.11 5.30
CA SER A 83 22.17 15.23 4.38
C SER A 83 21.43 13.92 4.14
N ASP A 84 20.78 13.36 5.17
CA ASP A 84 19.98 12.14 5.06
C ASP A 84 18.73 12.34 4.21
N ASP A 85 18.10 13.52 4.29
CA ASP A 85 16.91 13.83 3.51
C ASP A 85 17.27 13.89 2.02
N ILE A 86 18.39 14.54 1.70
CA ILE A 86 18.93 14.63 0.34
C ILE A 86 19.31 13.24 -0.17
N ALA A 87 19.99 12.43 0.65
CA ALA A 87 20.40 11.09 0.27
C ALA A 87 19.19 10.19 -0.06
N ARG A 88 18.11 10.26 0.75
CA ARG A 88 16.87 9.52 0.48
C ARG A 88 16.22 9.95 -0.83
N GLU A 89 16.21 11.24 -1.14
CA GLU A 89 15.65 11.77 -2.38
C GLU A 89 16.45 11.36 -3.62
N LYS A 90 17.77 11.13 -3.48
CA LYS A 90 18.65 10.69 -4.58
C LYS A 90 18.56 9.21 -4.93
N VAL A 91 18.00 8.37 -4.05
CA VAL A 91 17.82 6.92 -4.30
C VAL A 91 17.08 6.62 -5.62
N PRO A 92 15.90 7.20 -5.92
CA PRO A 92 15.19 6.91 -7.18
C PRO A 92 16.00 7.29 -8.43
N GLU A 93 16.76 8.39 -8.42
CA GLU A 93 17.66 8.77 -9.53
C GLU A 93 18.80 7.77 -9.73
N LEU A 94 19.36 7.24 -8.63
CA LEU A 94 20.41 6.22 -8.68
C LEU A 94 19.87 4.89 -9.23
N ILE A 95 18.63 4.53 -8.90
CA ILE A 95 17.99 3.31 -9.40
C ILE A 95 17.72 3.41 -10.91
N THR A 96 17.26 4.57 -11.39
CA THR A 96 16.99 4.75 -12.83
C THR A 96 18.27 4.78 -13.67
N SER A 97 19.36 5.28 -13.10
CA SER A 97 20.68 5.33 -13.76
C SER A 97 21.54 4.07 -13.53
N PHE A 98 21.03 3.07 -12.81
CA PHE A 98 21.78 1.85 -12.49
C PHE A 98 21.97 0.95 -13.72
N ASP A 99 23.22 0.77 -14.14
CA ASP A 99 23.57 -0.15 -15.22
C ASP A 99 23.80 -1.58 -14.69
N SER A 100 22.79 -2.42 -14.84
CA SER A 100 22.86 -3.86 -14.51
C SER A 100 23.96 -4.63 -15.27
N LYS A 101 24.43 -4.14 -16.42
CA LYS A 101 25.48 -4.81 -17.22
C LYS A 101 26.88 -4.57 -16.69
N SER A 102 27.05 -3.56 -15.83
CA SER A 102 28.31 -3.27 -15.15
C SER A 102 28.58 -4.21 -13.96
N LEU A 103 27.61 -5.06 -13.60
CA LEU A 103 27.78 -6.05 -12.54
C LEU A 103 28.76 -7.14 -12.96
N ASN A 104 29.70 -7.46 -12.08
CA ASN A 104 30.60 -8.59 -12.27
C ASN A 104 29.80 -9.89 -12.36
N HIS A 105 30.06 -10.69 -13.39
CA HIS A 105 29.46 -12.01 -13.52
C HIS A 105 29.94 -12.91 -12.37
N ILE A 106 28.99 -13.55 -11.69
CA ILE A 106 29.25 -14.57 -10.67
C ILE A 106 28.41 -15.77 -11.05
N GLU A 107 29.03 -16.94 -11.17
CA GLU A 107 28.30 -18.21 -11.29
C GLU A 107 27.76 -18.62 -9.91
N PRO A 108 26.43 -18.64 -9.70
CA PRO A 108 25.87 -19.02 -8.41
C PRO A 108 26.09 -20.52 -8.17
N THR A 109 26.89 -20.85 -7.16
CA THR A 109 27.03 -22.23 -6.69
C THR A 109 25.80 -22.63 -5.87
N VAL A 110 24.80 -23.21 -6.53
CA VAL A 110 23.66 -23.81 -5.83
C VAL A 110 24.08 -25.21 -5.36
N LYS A 111 24.35 -25.38 -4.06
CA LYS A 111 24.60 -26.69 -3.46
C LYS A 111 23.30 -27.52 -3.44
N THR A 112 22.98 -28.16 -4.56
CA THR A 112 21.83 -29.07 -4.69
C THR A 112 22.17 -30.52 -4.34
N THR A 113 23.43 -30.82 -4.01
CA THR A 113 23.85 -32.16 -3.61
C THR A 113 23.48 -32.44 -2.16
N LEU A 114 22.98 -33.65 -1.90
CA LEU A 114 22.86 -34.18 -0.55
C LEU A 114 24.20 -34.01 0.18
N PRO A 115 24.19 -33.59 1.46
CA PRO A 115 25.40 -33.43 2.23
C PRO A 115 26.19 -34.74 2.23
N SER A 116 27.50 -34.65 2.04
CA SER A 116 28.37 -35.82 2.07
C SER A 116 28.31 -36.49 3.44
N ALA A 117 28.52 -37.82 3.49
CA ALA A 117 28.65 -38.55 4.76
C ALA A 117 29.72 -37.93 5.67
N PHE A 118 30.79 -37.37 5.08
CA PHE A 118 31.80 -36.62 5.82
C PHE A 118 31.23 -35.34 6.45
N GLU A 119 30.44 -34.58 5.72
CA GLU A 119 29.84 -33.31 6.17
C GLU A 119 28.82 -33.56 7.29
N LEU A 120 28.01 -34.63 7.18
CA LEU A 120 27.11 -35.09 8.24
C LEU A 120 27.87 -35.54 9.50
N SER A 121 28.98 -36.25 9.33
CA SER A 121 29.81 -36.69 10.46
C SER A 121 30.39 -35.49 11.22
N CYS A 122 30.88 -34.48 10.50
CA CYS A 122 31.39 -33.23 11.08
C CYS A 122 30.29 -32.48 11.84
N ASP A 123 29.08 -32.42 11.30
CA ASP A 123 27.96 -31.75 11.96
C ASP A 123 27.49 -32.48 13.23
N ASN A 124 27.55 -33.81 13.26
CA ASN A 124 27.29 -34.57 14.48
C ASN A 124 28.36 -34.30 15.55
N VAL A 125 29.64 -34.23 15.17
CA VAL A 125 30.72 -33.85 16.11
C VAL A 125 30.52 -32.43 16.64
N LYS A 126 30.16 -31.46 15.78
CA LYS A 126 29.87 -30.08 16.22
C LYS A 126 28.72 -30.03 17.22
N LYS A 127 27.63 -30.77 16.97
CA LYS A 127 26.49 -30.85 17.90
C LYS A 127 26.92 -31.44 19.24
N ASN A 128 27.71 -32.52 19.23
CA ASN A 128 28.20 -33.16 20.44
C ASN A 128 29.13 -32.25 21.25
N ILE A 129 29.96 -31.43 20.59
CA ILE A 129 30.81 -30.43 21.27
C ILE A 129 29.94 -29.38 21.99
N VAL A 130 28.89 -28.88 21.33
CA VAL A 130 28.00 -27.86 21.92
C VAL A 130 27.23 -28.40 23.12
N SER A 131 26.85 -29.68 23.11
CA SER A 131 26.11 -30.32 24.20
C SER A 131 26.99 -31.08 25.20
N PHE A 132 28.32 -30.88 25.19
CA PHE A 132 29.22 -31.65 26.04
C PHE A 132 29.14 -31.20 27.51
N ASP A 133 28.76 -32.11 28.41
CA ASP A 133 28.72 -31.84 29.86
C ASP A 133 30.12 -31.98 30.46
N HIS A 134 30.62 -30.89 31.05
CA HIS A 134 31.95 -30.86 31.66
C HIS A 134 31.97 -31.51 33.06
N ASN A 135 30.79 -31.79 33.64
CA ASN A 135 30.69 -32.50 34.93
C ASN A 135 30.99 -33.99 34.81
N GLU A 136 30.96 -34.56 33.59
CA GLU A 136 31.35 -35.95 33.31
C GLU A 136 32.88 -36.12 33.18
N LEU A 137 33.64 -35.02 33.24
CA LEU A 137 35.09 -35.09 33.21
C LEU A 137 35.63 -35.58 34.55
N ASN A 138 36.48 -36.61 34.51
CA ASN A 138 37.22 -37.03 35.68
C ASN A 138 38.13 -35.88 36.16
N HIS A 139 38.02 -35.53 37.45
CA HIS A 139 38.93 -34.57 38.06
C HIS A 139 40.36 -35.13 38.07
N VAL A 140 41.32 -34.36 37.56
CA VAL A 140 42.75 -34.66 37.63
C VAL A 140 43.44 -33.46 38.28
N GLU A 141 44.12 -33.69 39.40
CA GLU A 141 44.88 -32.64 40.06
C GLU A 141 46.10 -32.24 39.20
N PRO A 142 46.27 -30.94 38.86
CA PRO A 142 47.39 -30.50 38.05
C PRO A 142 48.70 -30.55 38.84
N VAL A 143 49.70 -31.28 38.31
CA VAL A 143 51.06 -31.27 38.87
C VAL A 143 51.80 -30.01 38.40
N VAL A 144 51.81 -28.97 39.23
CA VAL A 144 52.58 -27.75 38.99
C VAL A 144 54.04 -28.01 39.38
N LYS A 145 54.94 -28.13 38.38
CA LYS A 145 56.38 -28.23 38.63
C LYS A 145 56.93 -26.85 39.02
N THR A 146 57.05 -26.57 40.31
CA THR A 146 57.79 -25.41 40.83
C THR A 146 59.27 -25.73 40.92
N ARG A 147 60.04 -25.45 39.85
CA ARG A 147 61.49 -25.27 39.95
C ARG A 147 61.83 -23.89 39.43
N VAL A 148 61.91 -22.93 40.36
CA VAL A 148 62.54 -21.63 40.10
C VAL A 148 64.03 -21.83 40.36
N GLU A 149 64.82 -22.00 39.30
CA GLU A 149 66.27 -21.83 39.41
C GLU A 149 66.55 -20.34 39.48
N VAL A 150 66.92 -19.86 40.66
CA VAL A 150 67.41 -18.50 40.87
C VAL A 150 68.83 -18.46 40.30
N PHE A 151 68.98 -17.92 39.09
CA PHE A 151 70.30 -17.56 38.57
C PHE A 151 70.79 -16.31 39.31
N THR A 152 71.60 -16.49 40.35
CA THR A 152 72.40 -15.40 40.91
C THR A 152 73.56 -15.12 39.95
N SER A 153 73.51 -13.99 39.25
CA SER A 153 74.63 -13.46 38.50
C SER A 153 75.67 -12.86 39.46
N GLU A 154 76.76 -13.58 39.73
CA GLU A 154 77.94 -13.00 40.35
C GLU A 154 78.72 -12.21 39.29
N SER A 155 78.77 -10.90 39.47
CA SER A 155 79.64 -9.98 38.75
C SER A 155 81.04 -10.04 39.37
N GLU A 156 81.98 -10.71 38.70
CA GLU A 156 83.40 -10.65 39.05
C GLU A 156 84.05 -9.45 38.35
N SER A 157 84.18 -8.36 39.11
CA SER A 157 85.16 -7.30 38.82
C SER A 157 86.52 -7.77 39.32
N THR A 158 87.51 -7.86 38.43
CA THR A 158 88.91 -7.99 38.87
C THR A 158 89.74 -6.87 38.26
N SER A 159 90.49 -6.25 39.16
CA SER A 159 91.36 -5.10 39.02
C SER A 159 92.66 -5.40 38.27
#